data_AF-A0A7J4JI51-F1
#
_entry.id   AF-A0A7J4JI51-F1
#
_cell.length_a   1.000
_cell.length_b   1.000
_cell.length_c   1.000
_cell.angle_alpha   90.00
_cell.angle_beta   90.00
_cell.angle_gamma   90.00
#
_symmetry.space_group_name_H-M   'P 1'
#
loop_
_entity.id
_entity.type
_entity.pdbx_description
1 polymer ?
#
loop_
_entity_poly.entity_id
_entity_poly.type
_entity_poly.pdbx_seq_one_letter_code
_entity_poly.pdbx_strand_id
1 'polypeptide(L)'
;PAEEAVHTVEIPGSTPVQNGVIEVFDKSNDFKRLNVDRRGTILEVSRGAINQITYSPSKATPLILKMTNRNDEAWAFYSLAIGGNAANLGPVSSKWNGIGYSCSSFDDRRMIEAFYETPDQHGLETKCALLGGEIAATSYGFEFCKPLDYGNVYLKTIYYTPQNQESKIHLNVGNDKASFIAQAGGGSDALLYGVPEVSSLLDGHQVESIGDVLKLVAKQFVCISGTDARADFWWNPKKVSDTDFMKAEELAITTATTPEKACIESK
;
A
#
# COMPACT_ATOMS: atom_id res chain seq x y z
N PRO A 1 7.00 -21.92 -0.99
CA PRO A 1 5.71 -22.23 -1.63
C PRO A 1 5.40 -23.71 -1.42
N ALA A 2 4.22 -24.02 -0.90
CA ALA A 2 3.69 -25.37 -1.03
C ALA A 2 3.09 -25.48 -2.44
N GLU A 3 3.40 -26.57 -3.13
CA GLU A 3 2.91 -26.87 -4.47
C GLU A 3 1.93 -28.04 -4.34
N GLU A 4 0.69 -27.83 -4.74
CA GLU A 4 -0.35 -28.87 -4.72
C GLU A 4 -0.91 -29.09 -6.12
N ALA A 5 -1.09 -30.37 -6.48
CA ALA A 5 -1.68 -30.77 -7.74
C ALA A 5 -3.18 -30.42 -7.75
N VAL A 6 -3.63 -29.80 -8.84
CA VAL A 6 -5.05 -29.43 -8.99
C VAL A 6 -5.81 -30.55 -9.65
N HIS A 7 -6.87 -31.03 -8.99
CA HIS A 7 -7.84 -31.91 -9.60
C HIS A 7 -9.00 -31.09 -10.18
N THR A 8 -9.14 -31.09 -11.51
CA THR A 8 -10.29 -30.46 -12.18
C THR A 8 -11.30 -31.50 -12.60
N VAL A 9 -12.59 -31.17 -12.45
CA VAL A 9 -13.71 -31.99 -12.93
C VAL A 9 -14.30 -31.40 -14.20
N GLU A 10 -14.90 -32.26 -15.03
CA GLU A 10 -15.65 -31.83 -16.20
C GLU A 10 -16.97 -31.17 -15.77
N ILE A 11 -17.23 -29.98 -16.31
CA ILE A 11 -18.52 -29.29 -16.20
C ILE A 11 -19.00 -28.93 -17.61
N PRO A 12 -20.32 -28.86 -17.87
CA PRO A 12 -20.84 -28.57 -19.21
C PRO A 12 -20.23 -27.29 -19.80
N GLY A 13 -19.64 -27.40 -20.99
CA GLY A 13 -19.02 -26.28 -21.70
C GLY A 13 -17.59 -25.93 -21.26
N SER A 14 -16.93 -26.76 -20.44
CA SER A 14 -15.54 -26.56 -20.00
C SER A 14 -14.66 -27.78 -20.31
N THR A 15 -13.39 -27.54 -20.63
CA THR A 15 -12.37 -28.58 -20.74
C THR A 15 -11.55 -28.63 -19.45
N PRO A 16 -11.49 -29.77 -18.74
CA PRO A 16 -10.66 -29.93 -17.55
C PRO A 16 -9.19 -29.57 -17.82
N VAL A 17 -8.55 -28.91 -16.86
CA VAL A 17 -7.13 -28.54 -16.95
C VAL A 17 -6.30 -29.76 -16.55
N GLN A 18 -5.58 -30.33 -17.50
CA GLN A 18 -4.61 -31.39 -17.20
C GLN A 18 -3.32 -30.80 -16.64
N ASN A 19 -2.76 -31.44 -15.62
CA ASN A 19 -1.48 -31.10 -14.98
C ASN A 19 -1.40 -29.65 -14.48
N GLY A 20 -2.52 -29.12 -13.99
CA GLY A 20 -2.54 -27.82 -13.32
C GLY A 20 -1.86 -27.89 -11.95
N VAL A 21 -1.15 -26.82 -11.61
CA VAL A 21 -0.49 -26.64 -10.32
C VAL A 21 -1.06 -25.41 -9.62
N ILE A 22 -1.36 -25.54 -8.32
CA ILE A 22 -1.55 -24.38 -7.44
C ILE A 22 -0.27 -24.18 -6.65
N GLU A 23 0.30 -22.98 -6.79
CA GLU A 23 1.29 -22.45 -5.88
C GLU A 23 0.62 -21.52 -4.88
N VAL A 24 0.59 -21.95 -3.61
CA VAL A 24 0.19 -21.07 -2.52
C VAL A 24 1.43 -20.33 -2.02
N PHE A 25 1.44 -19.03 -2.27
CA PHE A 25 2.43 -18.11 -1.74
C PHE A 25 2.00 -17.63 -0.35
N ASP A 26 2.18 -18.50 0.64
CA ASP A 26 2.08 -18.15 2.07
C ASP A 26 3.45 -17.74 2.65
N LYS A 27 4.32 -17.12 1.83
CA LYS A 27 5.55 -16.55 2.39
C LYS A 27 5.18 -15.29 3.15
N SER A 28 4.93 -15.52 4.43
CA SER A 28 4.45 -14.58 5.42
C SER A 28 5.34 -13.34 5.62
N ASN A 29 6.47 -13.17 4.91
CA ASN A 29 7.43 -12.06 5.06
C ASN A 29 7.79 -11.32 3.74
N ASP A 30 7.10 -11.54 2.62
CA ASP A 30 7.53 -10.96 1.33
C ASP A 30 6.84 -9.62 1.01
N PHE A 31 7.19 -8.57 1.78
CA PHE A 31 6.68 -7.22 1.51
C PHE A 31 7.08 -6.70 0.12
N LYS A 32 8.28 -7.05 -0.36
CA LYS A 32 8.76 -6.65 -1.68
C LYS A 32 7.83 -7.19 -2.76
N ARG A 33 7.46 -8.46 -2.69
CA ARG A 33 6.49 -9.03 -3.63
C ARG A 33 5.14 -8.32 -3.56
N LEU A 34 4.61 -8.13 -2.35
CA LEU A 34 3.26 -7.58 -2.16
C LEU A 34 3.12 -6.11 -2.53
N ASN A 35 4.20 -5.32 -2.43
CA ASN A 35 4.15 -3.86 -2.61
C ASN A 35 4.96 -3.34 -3.81
N VAL A 36 5.93 -4.11 -4.30
CA VAL A 36 6.82 -3.71 -5.40
C VAL A 36 6.64 -4.61 -6.62
N ASP A 37 6.90 -5.92 -6.50
CA ASP A 37 7.00 -6.80 -7.69
C ASP A 37 5.63 -7.16 -8.27
N ARG A 38 4.66 -7.45 -7.39
CA ARG A 38 3.31 -7.91 -7.71
C ARG A 38 2.29 -7.10 -6.91
N ARG A 39 2.47 -5.76 -6.93
CA ARG A 39 1.78 -4.82 -6.05
C ARG A 39 0.27 -5.09 -5.99
N GLY A 40 -0.21 -5.56 -4.84
CA GLY A 40 -1.62 -5.83 -4.58
C GLY A 40 -2.25 -7.00 -5.34
N THR A 41 -1.48 -7.82 -6.06
CA THR A 41 -1.97 -9.05 -6.71
C THR A 41 -2.22 -10.13 -5.66
N ILE A 42 -3.43 -10.68 -5.65
CA ILE A 42 -3.84 -11.74 -4.70
C ILE A 42 -4.07 -13.09 -5.36
N LEU A 43 -4.28 -13.10 -6.68
CA LEU A 43 -4.41 -14.32 -7.47
C LEU A 43 -3.89 -14.04 -8.89
N GLU A 44 -3.08 -14.95 -9.41
CA GLU A 44 -2.64 -14.98 -10.80
C GLU A 44 -2.98 -16.36 -11.37
N VAL A 45 -3.55 -16.38 -12.57
CA VAL A 45 -3.82 -17.61 -13.32
C VAL A 45 -3.08 -17.49 -14.64
N SER A 46 -2.19 -18.42 -14.93
CA SER A 46 -1.42 -18.42 -16.17
C SER A 46 -1.54 -19.76 -16.90
N ARG A 47 -1.58 -19.66 -18.23
CA ARG A 47 -1.58 -20.79 -19.16
C ARG A 47 -0.24 -20.82 -19.88
N GLY A 48 0.45 -21.95 -19.79
CA GLY A 48 1.78 -22.13 -20.36
C GLY A 48 2.11 -23.59 -20.56
N ALA A 49 3.41 -23.92 -20.55
CA ALA A 49 3.85 -25.32 -20.56
C ALA A 49 3.33 -26.09 -19.33
N ILE A 50 3.19 -25.39 -18.20
CA ILE A 50 2.48 -25.83 -17.01
C ILE A 50 1.41 -24.77 -16.73
N ASN A 51 0.17 -25.20 -16.54
CA ASN A 51 -0.90 -24.30 -16.13
C ASN A 51 -0.74 -24.02 -14.63
N GLN A 52 -0.67 -22.75 -14.27
CA GLN A 52 -0.28 -22.35 -12.91
C GLN A 52 -1.30 -21.39 -12.33
N ILE A 53 -1.70 -21.65 -11.09
CA ILE A 53 -2.47 -20.72 -10.26
C ILE A 53 -1.56 -20.29 -9.12
N THR A 54 -1.23 -19.01 -9.05
CA THR A 54 -0.49 -18.44 -7.93
C THR A 54 -1.44 -17.70 -7.01
N TYR A 55 -1.64 -18.23 -5.81
CA TYR A 55 -2.51 -17.63 -4.79
C TYR A 55 -1.66 -16.94 -3.72
N SER A 56 -1.88 -15.63 -3.53
CA SER A 56 -1.04 -14.77 -2.68
C SER A 56 -1.91 -13.79 -1.88
N PRO A 57 -2.80 -14.30 -1.02
CA PRO A 57 -3.80 -13.47 -0.37
C PRO A 57 -3.14 -12.48 0.60
N SER A 58 -3.66 -11.26 0.66
CA SER A 58 -3.08 -10.15 1.44
C SER A 58 -4.16 -9.21 1.96
N LYS A 59 -3.85 -8.42 2.98
CA LYS A 59 -4.69 -7.32 3.45
C LYS A 59 -4.26 -6.04 2.73
N ALA A 60 -5.22 -5.25 2.24
CA ALA A 60 -4.95 -3.94 1.67
C ALA A 60 -5.33 -2.85 2.68
N THR A 61 -4.36 -2.08 3.17
CA THR A 61 -4.59 -1.04 4.17
C THR A 61 -4.30 0.35 3.57
N PRO A 62 -5.31 1.22 3.41
CA PRO A 62 -5.08 2.61 3.07
C PRO A 62 -4.55 3.37 4.30
N LEU A 63 -3.63 4.31 4.08
CA LEU A 63 -3.14 5.22 5.11
C LEU A 63 -2.70 6.56 4.51
N ILE A 64 -2.55 7.56 5.37
CA ILE A 64 -2.05 8.89 5.03
C ILE A 64 -0.78 9.15 5.85
N LEU A 65 0.27 9.60 5.18
CA LEU A 65 1.43 10.24 5.80
C LEU A 65 1.19 11.74 5.80
N LYS A 66 1.18 12.33 7.00
CA LYS A 66 1.26 13.77 7.20
C LYS A 66 2.71 14.14 7.46
N MET A 67 3.21 15.13 6.73
CA MET A 67 4.49 15.78 6.99
C MET A 67 4.23 17.25 7.31
N THR A 68 4.85 17.77 8.35
CA THR A 68 4.82 19.20 8.70
C THR A 68 6.19 19.78 8.41
N ASN A 69 6.26 20.95 7.79
CA ASN A 69 7.48 21.73 7.64
C ASN A 69 7.38 23.06 8.39
N ARG A 70 8.38 23.35 9.21
CA ARG A 70 8.60 24.60 9.94
C ARG A 70 10.04 25.11 9.78
N ASN A 71 10.88 24.37 9.07
CA ASN A 71 12.31 24.63 8.90
C ASN A 71 12.68 24.70 7.40
N ASP A 72 13.97 24.91 7.12
CA ASP A 72 14.49 25.00 5.76
C ASP A 72 14.70 23.64 5.08
N GLU A 73 14.22 22.55 5.71
CA GLU A 73 14.23 21.19 5.17
C GLU A 73 13.02 20.42 5.71
N ALA A 74 12.37 19.64 4.85
CA ALA A 74 11.26 18.78 5.26
C ALA A 74 11.50 17.34 4.82
N TRP A 75 11.58 16.41 5.76
CA TRP A 75 11.72 15.00 5.44
C TRP A 75 11.11 14.10 6.50
N ALA A 76 10.67 12.92 6.09
CA ALA A 76 10.10 11.89 6.96
C ALA A 76 10.41 10.51 6.38
N PHE A 77 10.97 9.63 7.21
CA PHE A 77 11.34 8.27 6.85
C PHE A 77 10.76 7.26 7.84
N TYR A 78 10.26 6.17 7.30
CA TYR A 78 9.57 5.10 8.02
C TYR A 78 10.08 3.72 7.62
N SER A 79 9.86 2.74 8.49
CA SER A 79 10.08 1.32 8.21
C SER A 79 8.77 0.55 8.17
N LEU A 80 8.76 -0.53 7.41
CA LEU A 80 7.68 -1.51 7.40
C LEU A 80 8.14 -2.75 8.14
N ALA A 81 7.34 -3.25 9.08
CA ALA A 81 7.67 -4.43 9.87
C ALA A 81 6.61 -5.53 9.74
N ILE A 82 7.07 -6.78 9.63
CA ILE A 82 6.24 -8.00 9.74
C ILE A 82 6.78 -8.82 10.90
N GLY A 83 5.90 -9.23 11.81
CA GLY A 83 6.31 -10.03 12.97
C GLY A 83 7.39 -9.33 13.81
N GLY A 84 7.38 -7.99 13.82
CA GLY A 84 8.33 -7.14 14.57
C GLY A 84 9.63 -6.78 13.87
N ASN A 85 9.96 -7.35 12.70
CA ASN A 85 11.22 -7.08 12.01
C ASN A 85 11.04 -6.12 10.84
N ALA A 86 11.84 -5.05 10.79
CA ALA A 86 11.85 -4.12 9.68
C ALA A 86 12.35 -4.80 8.39
N ALA A 87 11.70 -4.52 7.27
CA ALA A 87 12.00 -5.13 5.98
C ALA A 87 12.71 -4.14 5.04
N ASN A 88 13.66 -4.67 4.27
CA ASN A 88 14.20 -4.00 3.10
C ASN A 88 13.50 -4.56 1.84
N LEU A 89 12.79 -3.69 1.13
CA LEU A 89 12.02 -3.96 -0.08
C LEU A 89 12.77 -3.57 -1.38
N GLY A 90 14.02 -3.10 -1.27
CA GLY A 90 14.80 -2.56 -2.37
C GLY A 90 14.72 -1.03 -2.45
N PRO A 91 14.80 -0.40 -3.64
CA PRO A 91 14.93 1.06 -3.78
C PRO A 91 13.66 1.85 -3.41
N VAL A 92 12.50 1.19 -3.41
CA VAL A 92 11.19 1.78 -3.12
C VAL A 92 10.37 0.79 -2.28
N SER A 93 9.46 1.26 -1.45
CA SER A 93 8.53 0.41 -0.71
C SER A 93 7.10 0.51 -1.20
N SER A 94 6.67 1.68 -1.68
CA SER A 94 5.33 1.89 -2.20
C SER A 94 5.25 3.10 -3.12
N LYS A 95 4.06 3.33 -3.67
CA LYS A 95 3.69 4.51 -4.46
C LYS A 95 2.67 5.34 -3.70
N TRP A 96 2.83 6.65 -3.75
CA TRP A 96 2.05 7.61 -2.99
C TRP A 96 1.36 8.60 -3.91
N ASN A 97 0.18 9.05 -3.49
CA ASN A 97 -0.61 10.05 -4.17
C ASN A 97 -0.80 11.26 -3.24
N GLY A 98 -0.80 12.47 -3.80
CA GLY A 98 -1.09 13.69 -3.06
C GLY A 98 -2.57 13.81 -2.70
N ILE A 99 -2.85 14.45 -1.57
CA ILE A 99 -4.22 14.77 -1.12
C ILE A 99 -4.50 16.26 -1.32
N GLY A 100 -5.68 16.54 -1.89
CA GLY A 100 -6.25 17.88 -2.02
C GLY A 100 -5.90 18.62 -3.31
N TYR A 101 -6.93 18.97 -4.09
CA TYR A 101 -6.79 19.69 -5.36
C TYR A 101 -6.27 21.12 -5.19
N SER A 102 -6.59 21.76 -4.06
CA SER A 102 -6.15 23.10 -3.68
C SER A 102 -4.90 23.09 -2.79
N CYS A 103 -4.31 21.91 -2.56
CA CYS A 103 -3.12 21.77 -1.73
C CYS A 103 -1.85 21.82 -2.57
N SER A 104 -0.81 22.49 -2.07
CA SER A 104 0.55 22.48 -2.60
C SER A 104 1.48 21.62 -1.74
N SER A 105 2.52 21.07 -2.37
CA SER A 105 3.68 20.51 -1.70
C SER A 105 4.63 21.60 -1.22
N PHE A 106 5.65 21.22 -0.44
CA PHE A 106 6.62 22.17 0.09
C PHE A 106 7.44 22.90 -0.97
N ASP A 107 7.45 22.44 -2.22
CA ASP A 107 8.14 23.04 -3.37
C ASP A 107 7.19 23.80 -4.32
N ASP A 108 6.03 24.26 -3.83
CA ASP A 108 5.03 25.06 -4.54
C ASP A 108 4.44 24.39 -5.80
N ARG A 109 4.39 23.05 -5.80
CA ARG A 109 3.70 22.27 -6.84
C ARG A 109 2.38 21.75 -6.28
N ARG A 110 1.35 21.67 -7.10
CA ARG A 110 0.06 21.10 -6.66
C ARG A 110 0.24 19.65 -6.25
N MET A 111 -0.31 19.26 -5.11
CA MET A 111 -0.15 17.91 -4.55
C MET A 111 -0.55 16.81 -5.53
N ILE A 112 -1.67 16.99 -6.23
CA ILE A 112 -2.19 16.01 -7.21
C ILE A 112 -1.33 15.89 -8.48
N GLU A 113 -0.52 16.91 -8.80
CA GLU A 113 0.35 16.95 -9.98
C GLU A 113 1.77 16.46 -9.62
N ALA A 114 2.27 16.87 -8.45
CA ALA A 114 3.59 16.49 -7.95
C ALA A 114 3.63 15.02 -7.45
N PHE A 115 2.49 14.52 -6.95
CA PHE A 115 2.38 13.19 -6.35
C PHE A 115 1.24 12.40 -6.98
N TYR A 116 1.54 11.70 -8.08
CA TYR A 116 0.65 10.72 -8.70
C TYR A 116 1.41 9.42 -8.92
N GLU A 117 1.06 8.38 -8.15
CA GLU A 117 1.78 7.11 -8.11
C GLU A 117 3.30 7.28 -7.92
N THR A 118 3.68 8.33 -7.18
CA THR A 118 5.08 8.71 -6.97
C THR A 118 5.72 7.75 -5.97
N PRO A 119 6.82 7.06 -6.33
CA PRO A 119 7.50 6.18 -5.39
C PRO A 119 8.08 6.96 -4.22
N ASP A 120 8.09 6.34 -3.04
CA ASP A 120 8.99 6.77 -1.97
C ASP A 120 10.44 6.44 -2.33
N GLN A 121 11.39 7.00 -1.59
CA GLN A 121 12.81 6.72 -1.78
C GLN A 121 13.38 5.92 -0.60
N HIS A 122 14.36 5.07 -0.87
CA HIS A 122 15.11 4.36 0.16
C HIS A 122 15.96 5.32 0.99
N GLY A 123 16.12 5.04 2.29
CA GLY A 123 16.87 5.87 3.25
C GLY A 123 18.36 6.00 2.95
N LEU A 124 18.92 5.08 2.15
CA LEU A 124 20.31 5.12 1.67
C LEU A 124 20.50 6.09 0.48
N GLU A 125 19.43 6.59 -0.12
CA GLU A 125 19.46 7.48 -1.29
C GLU A 125 19.14 8.94 -0.91
N THR A 126 19.22 9.26 0.38
CA THR A 126 18.93 10.60 0.91
C THR A 126 19.99 11.62 0.48
N LYS A 127 19.54 12.86 0.26
CA LYS A 127 20.36 14.00 -0.16
C LYS A 127 20.53 15.03 0.95
N CYS A 128 19.51 15.21 1.79
CA CYS A 128 19.52 16.16 2.89
C CYS A 128 19.00 15.56 4.21
N ALA A 129 18.25 14.45 4.15
CA ALA A 129 17.83 13.80 5.38
C ALA A 129 19.02 13.25 6.18
N LEU A 130 19.02 13.51 7.49
CA LEU A 130 20.06 13.03 8.40
C LEU A 130 19.76 11.59 8.85
N LEU A 131 19.98 10.65 7.93
CA LEU A 131 19.70 9.23 8.14
C LEU A 131 20.96 8.40 7.90
N GLY A 132 21.36 7.59 8.89
CA GLY A 132 22.59 6.80 8.81
C GLY A 132 22.45 5.41 9.41
N GLY A 133 23.41 4.55 9.10
CA GLY A 133 23.54 3.21 9.67
C GLY A 133 22.38 2.28 9.33
N GLU A 134 22.02 1.42 10.28
CA GLU A 134 21.00 0.38 10.12
C GLU A 134 19.59 0.94 9.89
N ILE A 135 19.31 2.14 10.41
CA ILE A 135 18.02 2.80 10.21
C ILE A 135 17.84 3.14 8.72
N ALA A 136 18.88 3.69 8.07
CA ALA A 136 18.85 4.02 6.64
C ALA A 136 18.60 2.77 5.76
N ALA A 137 19.11 1.61 6.18
CA ALA A 137 19.05 0.36 5.43
C ALA A 137 17.65 -0.27 5.36
N THR A 138 16.70 0.21 6.16
CA THR A 138 15.32 -0.31 6.23
C THR A 138 14.26 0.80 6.21
N SER A 139 14.68 2.01 5.84
CA SER A 139 13.82 3.18 5.81
C SER A 139 13.39 3.56 4.41
N TYR A 140 12.19 4.12 4.31
CA TYR A 140 11.60 4.67 3.09
C TYR A 140 10.90 5.97 3.41
N GLY A 141 10.83 6.90 2.46
CA GLY A 141 10.19 8.17 2.74
C GLY A 141 10.32 9.21 1.65
N PHE A 142 10.17 10.46 2.06
CA PHE A 142 10.25 11.64 1.21
C PHE A 142 11.15 12.68 1.86
N GLU A 143 11.88 13.42 1.02
CA GLU A 143 12.67 14.57 1.45
C GLU A 143 12.50 15.75 0.49
N PHE A 144 12.53 16.95 1.06
CA PHE A 144 12.46 18.24 0.39
C PHE A 144 13.60 19.09 0.95
N CYS A 145 14.73 19.12 0.23
CA CYS A 145 15.96 19.75 0.72
C CYS A 145 15.97 21.27 0.67
N LYS A 146 15.02 21.86 -0.06
CA LYS A 146 14.86 23.32 -0.22
C LYS A 146 13.37 23.65 -0.35
N PRO A 147 12.57 23.44 0.71
CA PRO A 147 11.17 23.79 0.71
C PRO A 147 11.03 25.31 0.52
N LEU A 148 10.06 25.71 -0.29
CA LEU A 148 9.66 27.10 -0.54
C LEU A 148 8.58 27.55 0.43
N ASP A 149 7.77 26.62 0.94
CA ASP A 149 6.62 26.90 1.80
C ASP A 149 6.65 26.07 3.10
N TYR A 150 6.05 26.61 4.15
CA TYR A 150 5.84 25.98 5.45
C TYR A 150 4.38 25.53 5.60
N GLY A 151 4.14 24.48 6.38
CA GLY A 151 2.78 23.97 6.61
C GLY A 151 2.71 22.45 6.61
N ASN A 152 1.59 21.89 6.18
CA ASN A 152 1.39 20.45 6.14
C ASN A 152 1.23 19.93 4.70
N VAL A 153 1.86 18.79 4.44
CA VAL A 153 1.71 18.00 3.22
C VAL A 153 1.14 16.63 3.59
N TYR A 154 0.22 16.15 2.76
CA TYR A 154 -0.49 14.89 2.99
C TYR A 154 -0.36 13.99 1.77
N LEU A 155 0.20 12.80 1.99
CA LEU A 155 0.40 11.77 0.99
C LEU A 155 -0.39 10.54 1.40
N LYS A 156 -1.11 9.91 0.48
CA LYS A 156 -1.81 8.64 0.74
C LYS A 156 -1.22 7.48 -0.05
N THR A 157 -1.28 6.30 0.54
CA THR A 157 -0.90 5.04 -0.12
C THR A 157 -1.80 3.91 0.35
N ILE A 158 -1.58 2.74 -0.24
CA ILE A 158 -2.11 1.46 0.22
C ILE A 158 -0.90 0.53 0.40
N TYR A 159 -0.77 -0.05 1.59
CA TYR A 159 0.14 -1.17 1.83
C TYR A 159 -0.60 -2.50 1.77
N TYR A 160 0.05 -3.48 1.17
CA TYR A 160 -0.39 -4.85 1.07
C TYR A 160 0.44 -5.72 2.01
N THR A 161 -0.24 -6.38 2.94
CA THR A 161 0.41 -7.10 4.04
C THR A 161 -0.05 -8.56 4.11
N PRO A 162 0.80 -9.48 4.59
CA PRO A 162 0.39 -10.87 4.79
C PRO A 162 -0.78 -10.99 5.79
N GLN A 163 -1.67 -11.96 5.59
CA GLN A 163 -2.84 -12.12 6.45
C GLN A 163 -2.51 -12.75 7.81
N ASN A 164 -1.47 -13.59 7.85
CA ASN A 164 -1.13 -14.48 8.96
C ASN A 164 -0.16 -13.87 9.99
N GLN A 165 0.23 -12.61 9.82
CA GLN A 165 1.13 -11.91 10.73
C GLN A 165 0.68 -10.48 10.98
N GLU A 166 1.01 -9.96 12.16
CA GLU A 166 0.88 -8.53 12.39
C GLU A 166 1.91 -7.78 11.54
N SER A 167 1.42 -6.77 10.84
CA SER A 167 2.23 -5.87 10.03
C SER A 167 1.97 -4.44 10.49
N LYS A 168 3.04 -3.65 10.59
CA LYS A 168 2.95 -2.24 10.97
C LYS A 168 3.89 -1.37 10.14
N ILE A 169 3.56 -0.10 10.07
CA ILE A 169 4.47 0.95 9.60
C ILE A 169 4.87 1.82 10.79
N HIS A 170 6.16 2.13 10.90
CA HIS A 170 6.73 2.90 12.00
C HIS A 170 7.55 4.07 11.45
N LEU A 171 7.29 5.27 11.96
CA LEU A 171 8.04 6.47 11.64
C LEU A 171 9.37 6.46 12.38
N ASN A 172 10.46 6.26 11.65
CA ASN A 172 11.79 6.17 12.22
C ASN A 172 12.31 7.57 12.60
N VAL A 173 12.21 8.51 11.65
CA VAL A 173 12.75 9.86 11.80
C VAL A 173 11.96 10.89 10.97
N GLY A 174 11.99 12.15 11.39
CA GLY A 174 11.53 13.29 10.61
C GLY A 174 12.20 14.58 11.10
N ASN A 175 12.41 15.57 10.22
CA ASN A 175 13.03 16.85 10.60
C ASN A 175 12.16 17.62 11.60
N ASP A 176 10.86 17.67 11.32
CA ASP A 176 9.85 18.35 12.14
C ASP A 176 8.87 17.35 12.76
N LYS A 177 7.61 17.36 12.31
CA LYS A 177 6.56 16.45 12.76
C LYS A 177 6.05 15.69 11.56
N ALA A 178 6.12 14.37 11.65
CA ALA A 178 5.41 13.48 10.75
C ALA A 178 4.54 12.52 11.56
N SER A 179 3.46 12.06 10.94
CA SER A 179 2.54 11.11 11.56
C SER A 179 1.76 10.36 10.51
N PHE A 180 1.44 9.11 10.80
CA PHE A 180 0.46 8.34 10.06
C PHE A 180 -0.95 8.62 10.56
N ILE A 181 -1.89 8.62 9.63
CA ILE A 181 -3.33 8.60 9.86
C ILE A 181 -3.84 7.33 9.18
N ALA A 182 -4.34 6.39 9.99
CA ALA A 182 -4.89 5.13 9.53
C ALA A 182 -6.11 4.77 10.37
N GLN A 183 -6.93 3.85 9.88
CA GLN A 183 -8.15 3.46 10.57
C GLN A 183 -7.87 2.73 11.90
N ALA A 184 -6.77 1.96 11.95
CA ALA A 184 -6.35 1.18 13.11
C ALA A 184 -5.05 1.76 13.71
N GLY A 185 -5.10 3.00 14.19
CA GLY A 185 -3.97 3.68 14.85
C GLY A 185 -3.42 4.86 14.05
N GLY A 186 -2.40 5.53 14.61
CA GLY A 186 -1.80 6.72 14.01
C GLY A 186 -0.73 7.33 14.90
N GLY A 187 -0.15 8.44 14.43
CA GLY A 187 1.05 9.01 15.05
C GLY A 187 2.31 8.36 14.48
N SER A 188 3.21 7.88 15.33
CA SER A 188 4.46 7.26 14.88
C SER A 188 4.27 5.81 14.41
N ASP A 189 3.23 5.12 14.86
CA ASP A 189 2.95 3.72 14.49
C ASP A 189 1.53 3.60 13.93
N ALA A 190 1.37 2.86 12.84
CA ALA A 190 0.08 2.46 12.32
C ALA A 190 0.05 0.97 11.99
N LEU A 191 -1.03 0.29 12.41
CA LEU A 191 -1.24 -1.13 12.16
C LEU A 191 -1.86 -1.32 10.79
N LEU A 192 -1.38 -2.33 10.06
CA LEU A 192 -1.77 -2.61 8.67
C LEU A 192 -2.74 -3.79 8.60
N TYR A 193 -3.93 -3.61 9.19
CA TYR A 193 -4.96 -4.66 9.35
C TYR A 193 -5.95 -4.81 8.19
N GLY A 194 -5.79 -4.03 7.13
CA GLY A 194 -6.71 -4.03 5.99
C GLY A 194 -7.95 -3.17 6.20
N VAL A 195 -8.76 -3.07 5.14
CA VAL A 195 -10.06 -2.39 5.17
C VAL A 195 -11.09 -3.26 5.91
N PRO A 196 -11.72 -2.79 7.01
CA PRO A 196 -12.67 -3.59 7.80
C PRO A 196 -13.90 -4.06 7.01
N GLU A 197 -14.34 -3.29 6.02
CA GLU A 197 -15.43 -3.64 5.12
C GLU A 197 -15.16 -4.95 4.38
N VAL A 198 -13.90 -5.23 4.03
CA VAL A 198 -13.50 -6.52 3.43
C VAL A 198 -13.75 -7.67 4.40
N SER A 199 -13.33 -7.53 5.66
CA SER A 199 -13.54 -8.56 6.68
C SER A 199 -15.01 -8.86 6.95
N SER A 200 -15.92 -7.89 6.72
CA SER A 200 -17.36 -8.11 6.84
C SER A 200 -17.98 -8.90 5.67
N LEU A 201 -17.29 -8.95 4.52
CA LEU A 201 -17.75 -9.62 3.31
C LEU A 201 -17.34 -11.09 3.21
N LEU A 202 -16.40 -11.51 4.06
CA LEU A 202 -15.74 -12.81 3.97
C LEU A 202 -16.05 -13.66 5.20
N ASP A 203 -16.41 -14.91 4.95
CA ASP A 203 -16.59 -15.92 6.00
C ASP A 203 -15.20 -16.23 6.56
N GLY A 204 -14.91 -15.85 7.82
CA GLY A 204 -13.55 -15.96 8.40
C GLY A 204 -12.75 -14.65 8.44
N HIS A 205 -13.33 -13.53 7.96
CA HIS A 205 -12.75 -12.18 8.04
C HIS A 205 -11.44 -11.96 7.25
N GLN A 206 -11.02 -12.95 6.45
CA GLN A 206 -9.80 -12.98 5.66
C GLN A 206 -10.06 -13.66 4.30
N VAL A 207 -9.17 -13.45 3.33
CA VAL A 207 -9.23 -14.08 2.01
C VAL A 207 -8.68 -15.50 2.13
N GLU A 208 -9.54 -16.49 2.33
CA GLU A 208 -9.14 -17.88 2.58
C GLU A 208 -9.20 -18.74 1.31
N SER A 209 -10.04 -18.36 0.34
CA SER A 209 -10.26 -19.12 -0.89
C SER A 209 -10.28 -18.27 -2.17
N ILE A 210 -10.12 -18.93 -3.33
CA ILE A 210 -10.39 -18.32 -4.64
C ILE A 210 -11.86 -17.85 -4.71
N GLY A 211 -12.79 -18.55 -4.05
CA GLY A 211 -14.18 -18.11 -3.94
C GLY A 211 -14.30 -16.73 -3.29
N ASP A 212 -13.50 -16.44 -2.27
CA ASP A 212 -13.45 -15.13 -1.62
C ASP A 212 -12.89 -14.05 -2.54
N VAL A 213 -11.87 -14.38 -3.35
CA VAL A 213 -11.38 -13.47 -4.41
C VAL A 213 -12.52 -13.11 -5.36
N LEU A 214 -13.34 -14.07 -5.79
CA LEU A 214 -14.48 -13.82 -6.67
C LEU A 214 -15.60 -13.02 -5.98
N LYS A 215 -15.84 -13.23 -4.68
CA LYS A 215 -16.74 -12.37 -3.89
C LYS A 215 -16.24 -10.92 -3.89
N LEU A 216 -14.94 -10.70 -3.70
CA LEU A 216 -14.33 -9.37 -3.71
C LEU A 216 -14.38 -8.71 -5.09
N VAL A 217 -14.26 -9.48 -6.17
CA VAL A 217 -14.51 -8.99 -7.55
C VAL A 217 -15.95 -8.51 -7.68
N ALA A 218 -16.92 -9.31 -7.25
CA ALA A 218 -18.34 -8.94 -7.32
C ALA A 218 -18.66 -7.67 -6.50
N LYS A 219 -17.89 -7.42 -5.43
CA LYS A 219 -17.98 -6.20 -4.60
C LYS A 219 -17.04 -5.07 -5.03
N GLN A 220 -16.36 -5.23 -6.17
CA GLN A 220 -15.44 -4.27 -6.77
C GLN A 220 -14.18 -3.94 -5.94
N PHE A 221 -13.89 -4.73 -4.90
CA PHE A 221 -12.65 -4.60 -4.12
C PHE A 221 -11.44 -5.18 -4.86
N VAL A 222 -11.67 -6.05 -5.84
CA VAL A 222 -10.63 -6.66 -6.66
C VAL A 222 -10.92 -6.38 -8.14
N CYS A 223 -9.92 -5.88 -8.84
CA CYS A 223 -9.89 -5.72 -10.29
C CYS A 223 -9.37 -7.00 -10.95
N ILE A 224 -9.79 -7.21 -12.20
CA ILE A 224 -9.27 -8.26 -13.07
C ILE A 224 -8.66 -7.60 -14.29
N SER A 225 -7.44 -7.99 -14.64
CA SER A 225 -6.79 -7.63 -15.89
C SER A 225 -6.09 -8.84 -16.46
N GLY A 226 -5.96 -8.93 -17.78
CA GLY A 226 -5.32 -10.09 -18.36
C GLY A 226 -5.24 -10.09 -19.88
N THR A 227 -4.70 -11.19 -20.38
CA THR A 227 -4.63 -11.60 -21.78
C THR A 227 -5.20 -13.02 -21.89
N ASP A 228 -5.20 -13.58 -23.10
CA ASP A 228 -5.67 -14.95 -23.34
C ASP A 228 -4.86 -16.02 -22.57
N ALA A 229 -3.62 -15.70 -22.17
CA ALA A 229 -2.72 -16.62 -21.48
C ALA A 229 -2.54 -16.31 -19.99
N ARG A 230 -3.07 -15.18 -19.49
CA ARG A 230 -2.85 -14.77 -18.10
C ARG A 230 -3.98 -13.89 -17.58
N ALA A 231 -4.46 -14.16 -16.37
CA ALA A 231 -5.37 -13.31 -15.63
C ALA A 231 -4.78 -12.96 -14.27
N ASP A 232 -4.73 -11.66 -13.97
CA ASP A 232 -4.27 -11.10 -12.70
C ASP A 232 -5.46 -10.50 -11.96
N PHE A 233 -5.61 -10.90 -10.69
CA PHE A 233 -6.59 -10.38 -9.76
C PHE A 233 -5.86 -9.56 -8.69
N TRP A 234 -6.17 -8.28 -8.61
CA TRP A 234 -5.45 -7.35 -7.77
C TRP A 234 -6.40 -6.39 -7.08
N TRP A 235 -6.03 -5.96 -5.87
CA TRP A 235 -6.83 -5.00 -5.10
C TRP A 235 -7.11 -3.74 -5.89
N ASN A 236 -8.39 -3.35 -5.98
CA ASN A 236 -8.83 -2.10 -6.60
C ASN A 236 -8.44 -0.91 -5.71
N PRO A 237 -7.43 -0.10 -6.07
CA PRO A 237 -6.93 0.97 -5.22
C PRO A 237 -8.00 2.03 -4.98
N LYS A 238 -8.84 2.31 -5.99
CA LYS A 238 -9.95 3.25 -5.87
C LYS A 238 -10.92 2.78 -4.80
N LYS A 239 -11.33 1.51 -4.83
CA LYS A 239 -12.30 0.99 -3.87
C LYS A 239 -11.71 0.88 -2.46
N VAL A 240 -10.46 0.45 -2.36
CA VAL A 240 -9.74 0.30 -1.08
C VAL A 240 -9.50 1.65 -0.40
N SER A 241 -9.22 2.71 -1.16
CA SER A 241 -9.05 4.06 -0.60
C SER A 241 -10.36 4.83 -0.39
N ASP A 242 -11.51 4.29 -0.81
CA ASP A 242 -12.82 4.95 -0.77
C ASP A 242 -13.66 4.55 0.47
N THR A 243 -12.99 4.28 1.59
CA THR A 243 -13.65 3.98 2.88
C THR A 243 -14.21 5.24 3.52
N ASP A 244 -15.21 5.09 4.40
CA ASP A 244 -15.80 6.23 5.10
C ASP A 244 -14.76 6.96 5.97
N PHE A 245 -13.82 6.22 6.56
CA PHE A 245 -12.69 6.78 7.30
C PHE A 245 -11.81 7.65 6.41
N MET A 246 -11.34 7.13 5.27
CA MET A 246 -10.44 7.86 4.37
C MET A 246 -11.13 9.10 3.78
N LYS A 247 -12.41 8.99 3.42
CA LYS A 247 -13.23 10.13 2.97
C LYS A 247 -13.32 11.23 4.01
N ALA A 248 -13.58 10.86 5.27
CA ALA A 248 -13.70 11.82 6.36
C ALA A 248 -12.37 12.54 6.62
N GLU A 249 -11.24 11.82 6.60
CA GLU A 249 -9.92 12.41 6.77
C GLU A 249 -9.52 13.31 5.59
N GLU A 250 -9.73 12.87 4.35
CA GLU A 250 -9.45 13.70 3.16
C GLU A 250 -10.31 14.98 3.13
N LEU A 251 -11.59 14.87 3.51
CA LEU A 251 -12.46 16.03 3.66
C LEU A 251 -11.93 16.96 4.76
N ALA A 252 -11.60 16.42 5.93
CA ALA A 252 -11.08 17.20 7.05
C ALA A 252 -9.77 17.93 6.69
N ILE A 253 -8.88 17.29 5.93
CA ILE A 253 -7.63 17.90 5.44
C ILE A 253 -7.93 19.06 4.48
N THR A 254 -8.83 18.85 3.52
CA THR A 254 -9.10 19.81 2.44
C THR A 254 -9.99 20.98 2.83
N THR A 255 -10.75 20.86 3.93
CA THR A 255 -11.60 21.94 4.46
C THR A 255 -11.05 22.55 5.75
N ALA A 256 -9.91 22.08 6.25
CA ALA A 256 -9.35 22.60 7.50
C ALA A 256 -8.87 24.05 7.33
N THR A 257 -9.25 24.89 8.29
CA THR A 257 -8.75 26.27 8.42
C THR A 257 -7.74 26.43 9.55
N THR A 258 -7.53 25.38 10.35
CA THR A 258 -6.57 25.40 11.45
C THR A 258 -5.18 24.99 10.97
N PRO A 259 -4.10 25.69 11.36
CA PRO A 259 -2.73 25.38 10.92
C PRO A 259 -2.27 23.95 11.25
N GLU A 260 -2.91 23.28 12.22
CA GLU A 260 -2.59 21.92 12.61
C GLU A 260 -3.11 20.86 11.62
N LYS A 261 -4.13 21.18 10.82
CA LYS A 261 -4.76 20.24 9.88
C LYS A 261 -4.80 20.74 8.43
N ALA A 262 -4.74 22.05 8.22
CA ALA A 262 -4.76 22.65 6.89
C ALA A 262 -3.52 22.24 6.10
N CYS A 263 -3.71 21.86 4.84
CA CYS A 263 -2.60 21.74 3.91
C CYS A 263 -2.07 23.13 3.51
N ILE A 264 -0.91 23.18 2.87
CA ILE A 264 -0.43 24.41 2.22
C ILE A 264 -1.38 24.72 1.06
N GLU A 265 -1.96 25.91 1.03
CA GLU A 265 -2.83 26.32 -0.07
C GLU A 265 -2.02 26.60 -1.34
N SER A 266 -2.51 26.15 -2.49
CA SER A 266 -1.92 26.48 -3.78
C SER A 266 -2.16 27.96 -4.11
N LYS A 267 -1.08 28.68 -4.44
CA LYS A 267 -1.14 30.06 -4.91
C LYS A 267 -1.76 30.19 -6.31
#